data_AF-A0A2E0PL65-F1
#
_entry.id   AF-A0A2E0PL65-F1
#
_cell.length_a   1.000
_cell.length_b   1.000
_cell.length_c   1.000
_cell.angle_alpha   90.00
_cell.angle_beta   90.00
_cell.angle_gamma   90.00
#
_symmetry.space_group_name_H-M   'P 1'
#
loop_
_entity.id
_entity.type
_entity.pdbx_description
1 polymer ?
#
loop_
_entity_poly.entity_id
_entity_poly.type
_entity_poly.pdbx_seq_one_letter_code
_entity_poly.pdbx_strand_id
1 'polypeptide(L)'
;MNNNIKSEQQFIRSIAAKIHQSGFITPVIFFLELTKPLSLIGSHIMIFFGPIINAFINTEGYYKAAEIFEKPENVEFLIQEIEKLEEKVIHAER
;
A
#
# COMPACT_ATOMS: atom_id res chain seq x y z
N MET A 1 18.92 -1.23 -13.62
CA MET A 1 18.17 -1.97 -12.59
C MET A 1 17.90 -1.15 -11.31
N ASN A 2 18.85 -0.35 -10.79
CA ASN A 2 18.67 0.40 -9.52
C ASN A 2 17.62 1.51 -9.50
N ASN A 3 17.26 2.11 -10.64
CA ASN A 3 16.33 3.25 -10.65
C ASN A 3 14.86 2.82 -10.42
N ASN A 4 14.50 1.60 -10.81
CA ASN A 4 13.12 1.13 -10.71
C ASN A 4 12.75 0.84 -9.25
N ILE A 5 13.61 0.10 -8.53
CA ILE A 5 13.44 -0.23 -7.10
C ILE A 5 13.30 1.05 -6.25
N LYS A 6 14.14 2.06 -6.51
CA LYS A 6 14.03 3.35 -5.82
C LYS A 6 12.68 4.03 -6.08
N SER A 7 12.17 3.96 -7.29
CA SER A 7 10.86 4.54 -7.64
C SER A 7 9.68 3.77 -7.02
N GLU A 8 9.78 2.44 -6.91
CA GLU A 8 8.79 1.60 -6.23
C GLU A 8 8.74 1.93 -4.73
N GLN A 9 9.91 2.01 -4.08
CA GLN A 9 9.99 2.36 -2.66
C GLN A 9 9.46 3.77 -2.38
N GLN A 10 9.76 4.74 -3.24
CA GLN A 10 9.22 6.10 -3.12
C GLN A 10 7.69 6.11 -3.27
N PHE A 11 7.16 5.32 -4.21
CA PHE A 11 5.73 5.16 -4.40
C PHE A 11 5.07 4.55 -3.16
N ILE A 12 5.63 3.45 -2.62
CA ILE A 12 5.12 2.81 -1.40
C ILE A 12 5.15 3.78 -0.20
N ARG A 13 6.24 4.52 -0.01
CA ARG A 13 6.33 5.57 1.03
C ARG A 13 5.26 6.65 0.89
N SER A 14 4.92 7.02 -0.34
CA SER A 14 3.85 8.01 -0.59
C SER A 14 2.46 7.49 -0.20
N ILE A 15 2.22 6.18 -0.37
CA ILE A 15 0.98 5.52 0.07
C ILE A 15 0.94 5.43 1.59
N ALA A 16 2.05 5.03 2.24
CA ALA A 16 2.17 5.00 3.69
C ALA A 16 1.83 6.37 4.32
N ALA A 17 2.36 7.46 3.74
CA ALA A 17 2.07 8.81 4.19
C ALA A 17 0.59 9.19 4.05
N LYS A 18 -0.07 8.81 2.95
CA LYS A 18 -1.52 9.04 2.74
C LYS A 18 -2.37 8.26 3.75
N ILE A 19 -2.01 7.00 4.02
CA ILE A 19 -2.70 6.17 5.02
C ILE A 19 -2.57 6.78 6.41
N HIS A 20 -1.35 7.16 6.80
CA HIS A 20 -1.10 7.79 8.08
C HIS A 20 -1.91 9.10 8.24
N GLN A 21 -1.91 9.97 7.23
CA GLN A 21 -2.69 11.22 7.26
C GLN A 21 -4.21 11.02 7.28
N SER A 22 -4.70 9.85 6.86
CA SER A 22 -6.14 9.55 6.83
C SER A 22 -6.73 9.16 8.18
N GLY A 23 -5.89 8.79 9.18
CA GLY A 23 -6.34 8.28 10.48
C GLY A 23 -6.84 6.82 10.47
N PHE A 24 -6.78 6.12 9.32
CA PHE A 24 -7.23 4.73 9.17
C PHE A 24 -6.11 3.69 9.34
N ILE A 25 -5.07 3.99 10.12
CA ILE A 25 -3.88 3.14 10.24
C ILE A 25 -4.25 1.72 10.69
N THR A 26 -4.96 1.59 11.82
CA THR A 26 -5.33 0.30 12.42
C THR A 26 -6.11 -0.62 11.48
N PRO A 27 -7.25 -0.20 10.88
CA PRO A 27 -7.97 -1.09 9.96
C PRO A 27 -7.15 -1.40 8.70
N VAL A 28 -6.32 -0.47 8.21
CA VAL A 28 -5.48 -0.72 7.02
C VAL A 28 -4.39 -1.76 7.30
N ILE A 29 -3.64 -1.63 8.40
CA ILE A 29 -2.63 -2.64 8.78
C ILE A 29 -3.30 -4.01 8.95
N PHE A 30 -4.44 -4.07 9.66
CA PHE A 30 -5.18 -5.32 9.83
C PHE A 30 -5.53 -5.99 8.49
N PHE A 31 -6.09 -5.24 7.54
CA PHE A 31 -6.38 -5.80 6.21
C PHE A 31 -5.10 -6.24 5.48
N LEU A 32 -4.02 -5.45 5.52
CA LEU A 32 -2.76 -5.79 4.87
C LEU A 32 -2.14 -7.06 5.48
N GLU A 33 -2.19 -7.23 6.80
CA GLU A 33 -1.73 -8.46 7.47
C GLU A 33 -2.55 -9.68 7.08
N LEU A 34 -3.88 -9.55 6.93
CA LEU A 34 -4.74 -10.61 6.41
C LEU A 34 -4.39 -10.98 4.96
N THR A 35 -3.83 -10.03 4.20
CA THR A 35 -3.39 -10.31 2.82
C THR A 35 -1.99 -10.92 2.72
N LYS A 36 -1.13 -10.85 3.77
CA LYS A 36 0.19 -11.51 3.80
C LYS A 36 0.14 -13.02 3.54
N PRO A 37 -0.79 -13.82 4.12
CA PRO A 37 -0.91 -15.25 3.80
C PRO A 37 -1.59 -15.52 2.45
N LEU A 38 -2.13 -14.51 1.77
CA LEU A 38 -2.87 -14.68 0.52
C LEU A 38 -2.02 -14.24 -0.68
N SER A 39 -1.29 -15.20 -1.24
CA SER A 39 -0.77 -15.14 -2.62
C SER A 39 -1.88 -15.14 -3.70
N LEU A 40 -3.17 -15.02 -3.32
CA LEU A 40 -4.31 -15.33 -4.19
C LEU A 40 -5.24 -14.15 -4.54
N ILE A 41 -4.97 -12.93 -4.07
CA ILE A 41 -5.93 -11.81 -4.24
C ILE A 41 -5.74 -11.04 -5.57
N GLY A 42 -4.63 -11.27 -6.29
CA GLY A 42 -4.32 -10.55 -7.53
C GLY A 42 -5.43 -10.59 -8.60
N SER A 43 -6.24 -11.66 -8.66
CA SER A 43 -7.34 -11.77 -9.63
C SER A 43 -8.70 -11.34 -9.09
N HIS A 44 -8.98 -11.48 -7.78
CA HIS A 44 -10.33 -11.27 -7.23
C HIS A 44 -10.58 -9.81 -6.79
N ILE A 45 -9.58 -9.10 -6.29
CA ILE A 45 -9.71 -7.67 -6.00
C ILE A 45 -9.84 -6.86 -7.29
N MET A 46 -9.12 -7.25 -8.35
CA MET A 46 -9.18 -6.56 -9.65
C MET A 46 -10.57 -6.60 -10.29
N ILE A 47 -11.27 -7.74 -10.17
CA ILE A 47 -12.65 -7.92 -10.65
C ILE A 47 -13.63 -7.13 -9.77
N PHE A 48 -13.42 -7.15 -8.44
CA PHE A 48 -14.29 -6.45 -7.48
C PHE A 48 -14.25 -4.92 -7.65
N PHE A 49 -13.06 -4.35 -7.88
CA PHE A 49 -12.92 -2.89 -8.05
C PHE A 49 -13.07 -2.39 -9.48
N GLY A 50 -13.13 -3.27 -10.50
CA GLY A 50 -13.27 -2.88 -11.92
C GLY A 50 -14.34 -1.81 -12.22
N PRO A 51 -15.57 -1.89 -11.66
CA PRO A 51 -16.60 -0.86 -11.86
C PRO A 51 -16.30 0.48 -11.18
N ILE A 52 -15.60 0.48 -10.04
CA ILE A 52 -15.28 1.68 -9.25
C ILE A 52 -14.07 2.41 -9.86
N ILE A 53 -13.11 1.65 -10.40
CA ILE A 53 -11.84 2.17 -10.94
C ILE A 53 -12.07 2.99 -12.21
N ASN A 54 -12.90 2.49 -13.13
CA ASN A 54 -13.22 3.19 -14.39
C ASN A 54 -13.90 4.55 -14.19
N ALA A 55 -14.54 4.77 -13.04
CA ALA A 55 -15.31 5.97 -12.77
C ALA A 55 -14.50 7.07 -12.06
N PHE A 56 -13.36 6.75 -11.40
CA PHE A 56 -12.74 7.69 -10.45
C PHE A 56 -11.19 7.76 -10.43
N ILE A 57 -10.45 6.92 -11.16
CA ILE A 57 -8.97 6.88 -11.08
C ILE A 57 -8.33 6.83 -12.48
N ASN A 58 -7.32 7.68 -12.73
CA ASN A 58 -6.47 7.57 -13.93
C ASN A 58 -5.75 6.21 -13.89
N THR A 59 -6.06 5.34 -14.85
CA THR A 59 -5.79 3.89 -14.84
C THR A 59 -4.33 3.51 -14.59
N GLU A 60 -3.39 4.37 -14.98
CA GLU A 60 -1.94 4.15 -14.85
C GLU A 60 -1.47 3.94 -13.41
N GLY A 61 -1.99 4.73 -12.45
CA GLY A 61 -1.60 4.62 -11.04
C GLY A 61 -2.05 3.30 -10.39
N TYR A 62 -3.17 2.75 -10.87
CA TYR A 62 -3.71 1.50 -10.40
C TYR A 62 -2.91 0.29 -10.90
N TYR A 63 -2.62 0.21 -12.20
CA TYR A 63 -1.83 -0.88 -12.75
C TYR A 63 -0.44 -0.94 -12.12
N LYS A 64 0.18 0.23 -11.92
CA LYS A 64 1.47 0.33 -11.22
C LYS A 64 1.38 -0.16 -9.77
N ALA A 65 0.30 0.16 -9.05
CA ALA A 65 0.10 -0.34 -7.69
C ALA A 65 -0.11 -1.86 -7.69
N ALA A 66 -0.93 -2.40 -8.60
CA ALA A 66 -1.17 -3.83 -8.73
C ALA A 66 0.14 -4.60 -9.00
N GLU A 67 0.94 -4.16 -9.97
CA GLU A 67 2.24 -4.78 -10.29
C GLU A 67 3.22 -4.72 -9.11
N ILE A 68 3.27 -3.60 -8.39
CA ILE A 68 4.16 -3.45 -7.22
C ILE A 68 3.70 -4.36 -6.07
N PHE A 69 2.40 -4.43 -5.77
CA PHE A 69 1.88 -5.15 -4.62
C PHE A 69 1.58 -6.64 -4.88
N GLU A 70 1.81 -7.15 -6.09
CA GLU A 70 1.90 -8.61 -6.33
C GLU A 70 3.02 -9.27 -5.52
N LYS A 71 4.06 -8.51 -5.16
CA LYS A 71 5.20 -8.99 -4.36
C LYS A 71 4.87 -8.84 -2.87
N PRO A 72 4.82 -9.95 -2.08
CA PRO A 72 4.54 -9.89 -0.65
C PRO A 72 5.52 -8.98 0.13
N GLU A 73 6.76 -8.88 -0.32
CA GLU A 73 7.79 -8.04 0.31
C GLU A 73 7.45 -6.55 0.22
N ASN A 74 6.73 -6.13 -0.82
CA ASN A 74 6.30 -4.75 -0.99
C ASN A 74 5.09 -4.43 -0.09
N VAL A 75 4.24 -5.42 0.20
CA VAL A 75 3.17 -5.29 1.21
C VAL A 75 3.79 -5.19 2.61
N GLU A 76 4.78 -6.02 2.92
CA GLU A 76 5.53 -5.94 4.17
C GLU A 76 6.21 -4.57 4.33
N PHE A 77 6.87 -4.10 3.28
CA PHE A 77 7.52 -2.80 3.28
C PHE A 77 6.53 -1.64 3.47
N LEU A 78 5.32 -1.73 2.92
CA LEU A 78 4.26 -0.76 3.16
C LEU A 78 3.86 -0.71 4.63
N ILE A 79 3.64 -1.86 5.26
CA ILE A 79 3.25 -1.95 6.68
C ILE A 79 4.34 -1.32 7.56
N GLN A 80 5.60 -1.71 7.35
CA GLN A 80 6.74 -1.16 8.10
C GLN A 80 6.86 0.36 7.97
N GLU A 81 6.61 0.92 6.79
CA GLU A 81 6.66 2.36 6.59
C GLU A 81 5.46 3.09 7.23
N ILE A 82 4.28 2.46 7.34
CA ILE A 82 3.14 3.00 8.09
C ILE A 82 3.47 3.01 9.60
N GLU A 83 3.94 1.89 10.14
CA GLU A 83 4.31 1.76 11.55
C GLU A 83 5.40 2.75 11.95
N LYS A 84 6.41 2.93 11.10
CA LYS A 84 7.49 3.91 11.32
C LYS A 84 6.99 5.36 11.36
N LEU A 85 5.96 5.69 10.59
CA LEU A 85 5.36 7.02 10.63
C LEU A 85 4.60 7.22 11.94
N GLU A 86 3.83 6.22 12.35
CA GLU A 86 3.07 6.23 13.60
C GLU A 86 3.99 6.34 14.82
N GLU A 87 5.05 5.52 14.90
CA GLU A 87 6.05 5.60 15.98
C GLU A 87 6.66 7.00 16.09
N LYS A 88 7.00 7.64 14.96
CA LYS A 88 7.56 9.00 14.97
C LYS A 88 6.60 10.02 15.56
N VAL A 89 5.30 9.91 15.30
CA VAL A 89 4.30 10.82 15.87
C VAL A 89 4.18 10.58 17.37
N ILE A 90 4.01 9.32 17.79
CA ILE A 90 3.92 8.95 19.22
C ILE A 90 5.15 9.41 20.00
N HIS A 91 6.35 9.33 19.41
CA HIS A 91 7.59 9.77 20.05
C HIS A 91 7.81 11.29 20.01
N ALA A 92 7.23 12.01 19.04
CA ALA A 92 7.30 13.48 18.99
C ALA A 92 6.33 14.16 19.97
N GLU A 93 5.27 13.47 20.39
CA GLU A 93 4.28 13.96 21.35
C GLU A 93 4.64 13.68 22.83
N ARG A 94 5.78 13.04 23.10
CA ARG A 94 6.32 12.74 24.44
C ARG A 94 7.45 13.69 24.82
#